data_AF-A0AAW5C200-F1
#
_entry.id   AF-A0AAW5C200-F1
#
_cell.length_a   1.000
_cell.length_b   1.000
_cell.length_c   1.000
_cell.angle_alpha   90.00
_cell.angle_beta   90.00
_cell.angle_gamma   90.00
#
_symmetry.space_group_name_H-M   'P 1'
#
loop_
_entity.id
_entity.type
_entity.pdbx_description
1 polymer ?
#
loop_
_entity_poly.entity_id
_entity_poly.type
_entity_poly.pdbx_seq_one_letter_code
_entity_poly.pdbx_strand_id
1 'polypeptide(L)' 'CPCCGAKTKRIHDYRLQEVQDIPLQGKQVILVLRKRRYLCPSCRKRFTEPYSFLPSYHRRTRRLAFYIVSLLRQTFS' A
#
# COMPACT_ATOMS: atom_id res chain seq x y z
N CYS A 1 5.75 -1.25 -17.27
CA CYS A 1 4.42 -1.88 -17.16
C CYS A 1 4.65 -3.29 -16.66
N PRO A 2 4.01 -3.74 -15.57
CA PRO A 2 4.23 -5.07 -15.01
C PRO A 2 3.79 -6.21 -15.95
N CYS A 3 2.96 -5.91 -16.97
CA CYS A 3 2.45 -6.94 -17.88
C CYS A 3 3.28 -7.12 -19.16
N CYS A 4 3.94 -6.06 -19.66
CA CYS A 4 4.64 -6.09 -20.95
C CYS A 4 6.01 -5.39 -20.95
N GLY A 5 6.52 -4.99 -19.78
CA GLY A 5 7.83 -4.33 -19.64
C GLY A 5 7.88 -2.85 -20.05
N ALA A 6 7.03 -2.39 -20.97
CA ALA A 6 7.08 -1.03 -21.54
C ALA A 6 7.08 0.09 -20.47
N LYS A 7 7.96 1.08 -20.63
CA LYS A 7 8.04 2.27 -19.77
C LYS A 7 6.82 3.17 -20.04
N THR A 8 6.25 3.76 -18.99
CA THR A 8 5.16 4.73 -19.11
C THR A 8 5.20 5.69 -17.93
N LYS A 9 4.91 6.97 -18.19
CA LYS A 9 4.61 7.98 -17.17
C LYS A 9 3.14 8.40 -17.22
N ARG A 10 2.33 7.80 -18.10
CA ARG A 10 0.93 8.17 -18.31
C ARG A 10 0.08 7.75 -17.13
N ILE A 11 -0.48 8.73 -16.44
CA ILE A 11 -1.41 8.53 -15.34
C ILE A 11 -2.80 8.27 -15.91
N HIS A 12 -3.49 7.27 -15.38
CA HIS A 12 -4.89 6.99 -15.70
C HIS A 12 -5.81 7.76 -14.76
N ASP A 13 -5.67 7.53 -13.47
CA ASP A 13 -6.47 8.10 -12.40
C ASP A 13 -5.73 8.00 -11.06
N TYR A 14 -6.37 8.53 -10.03
CA TYR A 14 -5.98 8.37 -8.63
C TYR A 14 -7.10 7.68 -7.88
N ARG A 15 -6.75 6.89 -6.86
CA ARG A 15 -7.72 6.32 -5.91
C ARG A 15 -7.29 6.62 -4.49
N LEU A 16 -8.23 7.04 -3.66
CA LEU A 16 -8.01 7.14 -2.22
C LEU A 16 -8.16 5.75 -1.59
N GLN A 17 -7.26 5.43 -0.67
CA GLN A 17 -7.34 4.23 0.14
C GLN A 17 -6.99 4.57 1.59
N GLU A 18 -7.87 4.19 2.51
CA GLU A 18 -7.59 4.20 3.93
C GLU A 18 -6.78 2.96 4.33
N VAL A 19 -5.71 3.18 5.09
CA VAL A 19 -4.76 2.16 5.51
C VAL A 19 -4.50 2.30 7.00
N GLN A 20 -4.73 1.22 7.75
CA GLN A 20 -4.42 1.19 9.17
C GLN A 20 -2.91 1.12 9.39
N ASP A 21 -2.47 1.83 10.42
CA ASP A 21 -1.07 1.92 10.77
C ASP A 21 -0.81 1.74 12.27
N ILE A 22 0.46 1.74 12.66
CA ILE A 22 0.83 1.64 14.08
C ILE A 22 0.11 2.71 14.91
N PRO A 23 -0.39 2.36 16.11
CA PRO A 23 -0.98 3.36 17.00
C PRO A 23 0.03 4.44 17.35
N LEU A 24 -0.45 5.68 17.47
CA LEU A 24 0.34 6.81 17.94
C LEU A 24 -0.27 7.28 19.26
N GLN A 25 0.54 7.24 20.34
CA GLN A 25 0.09 7.60 21.70
C GLN A 25 -1.18 6.84 22.13
N GLY A 26 -1.24 5.53 21.82
CA GLY A 26 -2.38 4.68 22.14
C GLY A 26 -3.63 4.91 21.27
N LYS A 27 -3.60 5.85 20.32
CA LYS A 27 -4.72 6.11 19.40
C LYS A 27 -4.51 5.41 18.07
N GLN A 28 -5.61 4.91 17.49
CA GLN A 28 -5.59 4.32 16.15
C GLN A 28 -5.18 5.36 15.11
N VAL A 29 -4.28 4.97 14.20
CA VAL A 29 -3.85 5.81 13.08
C VAL A 29 -4.36 5.22 11.77
N ILE A 30 -4.97 6.08 10.94
CA ILE A 30 -5.42 5.77 9.58
C ILE A 30 -4.70 6.70 8.62
N LEU A 31 -3.98 6.13 7.66
CA LEU A 31 -3.37 6.87 6.55
C LEU A 31 -4.35 6.93 5.38
N VAL A 32 -4.63 8.13 4.87
CA VAL A 32 -5.41 8.33 3.64
C VAL A 32 -4.44 8.45 2.46
N LEU A 33 -4.20 7.33 1.77
CA LEU A 33 -3.23 7.27 0.68
C LEU A 33 -3.90 7.56 -0.67
N ARG A 34 -3.40 8.59 -1.37
CA ARG A 34 -3.76 8.86 -2.77
C ARG A 34 -2.91 8.01 -3.71
N LYS A 35 -3.40 6.83 -4.06
CA LYS A 35 -2.73 5.88 -4.96
C LYS A 35 -2.80 6.32 -6.40
N ARG A 36 -1.66 6.34 -7.08
CA ARG A 36 -1.57 6.61 -8.52
C ARG A 36 -1.73 5.33 -9.31
N ARG A 37 -2.53 5.36 -10.37
CA ARG A 37 -2.65 4.25 -11.33
C ARG A 37 -2.17 4.71 -12.70
N TYR A 38 -1.33 3.90 -13.31
CA TYR A 38 -0.74 4.14 -14.62
C TYR A 38 -1.54 3.42 -15.70
N LEU A 39 -1.58 4.02 -16.90
CA LEU A 39 -2.02 3.37 -18.13
C LEU A 39 -0.81 3.03 -18.98
N CYS A 40 -0.67 1.77 -19.39
CA CYS A 40 0.33 1.39 -20.37
C CYS A 40 -0.12 1.81 -21.78
N PRO A 41 0.66 2.58 -22.55
CA PRO A 41 0.30 2.93 -23.92
C PRO A 41 0.39 1.72 -24.86
N SER A 42 1.31 0.78 -24.62
CA SER A 42 1.54 -0.38 -25.50
C SER A 42 0.47 -1.46 -25.36
N CYS A 43 0.18 -1.92 -24.14
CA CYS A 43 -0.78 -3.01 -23.90
C CYS A 43 -2.12 -2.56 -23.32
N ARG A 44 -2.32 -1.25 -23.13
CA ARG A 44 -3.54 -0.63 -22.56
C ARG A 44 -3.93 -1.12 -21.16
N LYS A 45 -3.12 -1.95 -20.49
CA LYS A 45 -3.36 -2.40 -19.12
C LYS A 45 -3.13 -1.27 -18.11
N ARG A 46 -3.93 -1.31 -17.05
CA ARG A 46 -3.88 -0.37 -15.92
C ARG A 46 -3.20 -1.05 -14.74
N PHE A 47 -2.31 -0.35 -14.05
CA PHE A 47 -1.63 -0.89 -12.88
C PHE A 47 -1.36 0.20 -11.86
N THR A 48 -1.36 -0.17 -10.59
CA THR A 48 -1.09 0.76 -9.49
C THR A 48 0.42 0.94 -9.32
N GLU A 49 0.82 2.13 -8.89
CA GLU A 49 2.17 2.38 -8.40
C GLU A 49 2.53 1.42 -7.25
N PRO A 50 3.74 0.81 -7.25
CA PRO A 50 4.17 -0.02 -6.15
C PRO A 50 4.50 0.84 -4.91
N TYR A 51 4.08 0.38 -3.73
CA TYR A 51 4.39 1.01 -2.44
C TYR A 51 5.12 0.01 -1.54
N SER A 52 6.36 0.33 -1.15
CA SER A 52 7.22 -0.58 -0.37
C SER A 52 6.67 -0.92 1.02
N PHE A 53 5.91 0.00 1.63
CA PHE A 53 5.33 -0.15 2.96
C PHE A 53 3.93 -0.78 2.96
N LEU A 54 3.28 -0.89 1.78
CA LEU A 54 1.90 -1.33 1.63
C LEU A 54 1.78 -2.37 0.50
N PRO A 55 1.75 -3.67 0.84
CA PRO A 55 1.51 -4.72 -0.13
C PRO A 55 0.20 -4.53 -0.90
N SER A 56 0.14 -5.05 -2.13
CA SER A 56 -1.06 -4.94 -2.96
C SER A 56 -2.26 -5.55 -2.24
N TYR A 57 -3.43 -4.92 -2.35
CA TYR A 57 -4.70 -5.34 -1.73
C TYR A 57 -4.77 -5.26 -0.20
N HIS A 58 -3.66 -5.01 0.50
CA HIS A 58 -3.67 -4.90 1.96
C HIS A 58 -4.25 -3.55 2.40
N ARG A 59 -4.96 -3.58 3.53
CA ARG A 59 -5.50 -2.38 4.23
C ARG A 59 -4.72 -2.03 5.51
N ARG A 60 -3.57 -2.66 5.71
CA ARG A 60 -2.68 -2.50 6.88
C ARG A 60 -1.25 -2.31 6.40
N THR A 61 -0.50 -1.41 7.02
CA THR A 61 0.93 -1.25 6.72
C THR A 61 1.70 -2.50 7.13
N ARG A 62 2.83 -2.75 6.44
CA ARG A 62 3.75 -3.83 6.82
C ARG A 62 4.27 -3.66 8.26
N ARG A 63 4.49 -2.41 8.68
CA ARG A 63 4.92 -2.10 10.05
C ARG A 63 3.86 -2.42 11.10
N LEU A 64 2.58 -2.21 10.81
CA LEU A 64 1.50 -2.61 11.71
C LEU A 64 1.48 -4.14 11.92
N ALA A 65 1.69 -4.93 10.86
CA ALA A 65 1.77 -6.38 10.99
C ALA A 65 2.92 -6.81 11.92
N PHE A 66 4.11 -6.22 11.76
CA PHE A 66 5.24 -6.50 12.64
C PHE A 66 5.02 -6.04 14.08
N TYR A 67 4.37 -4.90 14.27
CA TYR A 67 4.00 -4.38 15.58
C TYR A 67 3.08 -5.37 16.33
N ILE A 68 2.05 -5.90 15.66
CA ILE A 68 1.16 -6.92 16.25
C ILE A 68 1.95 -8.17 16.66
N VAL A 69 2.84 -8.67 15.79
CA VAL A 69 3.70 -9.82 16.12
C VAL A 69 4.57 -9.54 17.34
N SER A 70 5.13 -8.32 17.45
CA SER A 70 5.94 -7.96 18.64
C SER A 70 5.14 -7.91 19.93
N LEU A 71 3.89 -7.42 19.88
CA LEU A 71 3.01 -7.39 21.05
C LEU A 71 2.65 -8.81 21.52
N LEU A 72 2.30 -9.70 20.58
CA LEU A 72 1.97 -11.09 20.90
C LEU A 72 3.15 -11.79 21.59
N ARG A 73 4.39 -11.55 21.13
CA ARG A 73 5.59 -12.10 21.79
C ARG A 73 5.73 -11.63 23.24
N GLN A 74 5.38 -10.38 23.53
CA GLN A 74 5.48 -9.81 24.87
C GLN A 74 4.38 -10.32 25.81
N THR A 75 3.18 -10.64 25.30
CA THR A 75 2.06 -11.09 26.14
C THR A 75 2.11 -12.57 26.51
N PHE A 76 2.84 -13.38 25.74
CA PHE A 76 2.98 -14.83 25.95
C PHE A 76 4.38 -15.25 26.44
N SER A 77 5.23 -14.28 26.80
CA SER A 77 6.48 -14.51 27.56
C SER A 77 6.21 -14.26 29.04
#